data_AF-A0A8J6T3F8-F1
#
_entry.id   AF-A0A8J6T3F8-F1
#
_cell.length_a   1.000
_cell.length_b   1.000
_cell.length_c   1.000
_cell.angle_alpha   90.00
_cell.angle_beta   90.00
_cell.angle_gamma   90.00
#
_symmetry.space_group_name_H-M   'P 1'
#
loop_
_entity.id
_entity.type
_entity.pdbx_description
1 polymer ?
#
loop_
_entity_poly.entity_id
_entity_poly.type
_entity_poly.pdbx_seq_one_letter_code
_entity_poly.pdbx_strand_id
1 'polypeptide(L)'
;ENFEKFNKAATRSPDFGFTFNSEPVKREVAALKNVDTEFKGSLLSGSIDVAKYLPAYENKAKDAGLLKVIDEMNKQYEAFKSKK
;
A
#
# COMPACT_ATOMS: atom_id res chain seq x y z
N GLU A 1 16.76 -25.53 -17.65
CA GLU A 1 15.73 -25.40 -18.72
C GLU A 1 14.33 -24.99 -18.26
N ASN A 2 13.59 -25.78 -17.46
CA ASN A 2 12.20 -25.44 -17.10
C ASN A 2 12.07 -24.11 -16.34
N PHE A 3 12.97 -23.83 -15.38
CA PHE A 3 12.99 -22.55 -14.66
C PHE A 3 13.39 -21.37 -15.55
N GLU A 4 14.26 -21.56 -16.55
CA GLU A 4 14.63 -20.49 -17.47
C GLU A 4 13.47 -20.09 -18.39
N LYS A 5 12.73 -21.08 -18.91
CA LYS A 5 11.53 -20.82 -19.72
C LYS A 5 10.45 -20.11 -18.88
N PHE A 6 10.23 -20.58 -17.66
CA PHE A 6 9.31 -19.95 -16.70
C PHE A 6 9.70 -18.49 -16.41
N ASN A 7 10.98 -18.22 -16.11
CA ASN A 7 11.46 -16.88 -15.84
C ASN A 7 11.37 -15.94 -17.04
N LYS A 8 11.66 -16.44 -18.26
CA LYS A 8 11.56 -15.66 -19.50
C LYS A 8 10.10 -15.32 -19.86
N ALA A 9 9.14 -16.12 -19.41
CA ALA A 9 7.71 -15.88 -19.61
C ALA A 9 7.11 -14.90 -18.58
N ALA A 10 7.88 -14.43 -17.60
CA ALA A 10 7.39 -13.51 -16.59
C ALA A 10 6.97 -12.17 -17.22
N THR A 11 5.73 -11.76 -16.94
CA THR A 11 5.24 -10.45 -17.35
C THR A 11 5.63 -9.42 -16.31
N ARG A 12 6.30 -8.35 -16.74
CA ARG A 12 6.68 -7.25 -15.85
C ARG A 12 5.46 -6.41 -15.52
N SER A 13 5.31 -6.03 -14.25
CA SER A 13 4.26 -5.08 -13.83
C SER A 13 4.41 -3.75 -14.61
N PRO A 14 3.29 -3.14 -15.06
CA PRO A 14 3.29 -1.80 -15.63
C PRO A 14 3.95 -0.76 -14.73
N ASP A 15 3.98 -1.00 -13.42
CA ASP A 15 4.44 -0.02 -12.42
C ASP A 15 5.82 -0.39 -11.87
N PHE A 16 6.45 -1.40 -12.46
CA PHE A 16 7.77 -1.84 -12.03
C PHE A 16 8.76 -0.67 -12.04
N GLY A 17 9.43 -0.46 -10.90
CA GLY A 17 10.41 0.60 -10.70
C GLY A 17 9.85 1.83 -9.99
N PHE A 18 8.54 1.92 -9.77
CA PHE A 18 7.97 2.93 -8.89
C PHE A 18 8.31 2.62 -7.43
N THR A 19 8.87 3.61 -6.73
CA THR A 19 9.12 3.57 -5.29
C THR A 19 8.57 4.85 -4.67
N PHE A 20 7.64 4.71 -3.74
CA PHE A 20 7.06 5.85 -3.05
C PHE A 20 8.07 6.51 -2.11
N ASN A 21 8.27 7.82 -2.25
CA ASN A 21 8.99 8.65 -1.30
C ASN A 21 8.05 9.13 -0.21
N SER A 22 8.20 8.57 0.99
CA SER A 22 7.35 8.89 2.14
C SER A 22 7.76 10.15 2.91
N GLU A 23 8.93 10.75 2.64
CA GLU A 23 9.39 11.92 3.41
C GLU A 23 8.38 13.08 3.48
N PRO A 24 7.62 13.43 2.42
CA PRO A 24 6.61 14.50 2.49
C PRO A 24 5.44 14.22 3.43
N VAL A 25 5.18 12.94 3.74
CA VAL A 25 4.04 12.47 4.56
C VAL A 25 4.50 11.51 5.66
N LYS A 26 5.74 11.69 6.14
CA LYS A 26 6.42 10.79 7.08
C LYS A 26 5.63 10.59 8.38
N ARG A 27 4.97 11.65 8.86
CA ARG A 27 4.16 11.61 10.09
C ARG A 27 2.91 10.75 9.90
N GLU A 28 2.19 10.94 8.80
CA GLU A 28 1.03 10.15 8.44
C GLU A 28 1.40 8.67 8.23
N VAL A 29 2.52 8.39 7.56
CA VAL A 29 3.01 7.00 7.39
C VAL A 29 3.33 6.35 8.74
N ALA A 30 3.94 7.07 9.68
CA ALA A 30 4.16 6.55 11.03
C ALA A 30 2.86 6.31 11.79
N ALA A 31 1.87 7.20 11.66
CA ALA A 31 0.55 7.03 12.28
C ALA A 31 -0.19 5.81 11.70
N LEU A 32 -0.20 5.66 10.36
CA LEU A 32 -0.79 4.51 9.67
C LEU A 32 -0.13 3.19 10.09
N LYS A 33 1.18 3.18 10.34
CA LYS A 33 1.89 1.99 10.83
C LYS A 33 1.35 1.50 12.18
N ASN A 34 0.94 2.42 13.06
CA ASN A 34 0.33 2.07 14.33
C ASN A 34 -1.06 1.46 14.14
N VAL A 35 -1.87 2.03 13.23
CA VAL A 35 -3.18 1.46 12.85
C VAL A 35 -3.00 0.05 12.25
N ASP A 36 -2.04 -0.13 11.35
CA ASP A 36 -1.73 -1.45 10.78
C ASP A 36 -1.35 -2.46 11.86
N THR A 37 -0.56 -2.06 12.85
CA THR A 37 -0.14 -2.95 13.95
C THR A 37 -1.32 -3.43 14.78
N GLU A 38 -2.33 -2.57 14.97
CA GLU A 38 -3.54 -2.90 15.73
C GLU A 38 -4.45 -3.89 14.98
N PHE A 39 -4.60 -3.76 13.65
CA PHE A 39 -5.64 -4.49 12.91
C PHE A 39 -5.14 -5.56 11.93
N LYS A 40 -3.93 -5.44 11.39
CA LYS A 40 -3.49 -6.24 10.23
C LYS A 40 -3.48 -7.74 10.52
N GLY A 41 -3.05 -8.14 11.72
CA GLY A 41 -2.93 -9.55 12.08
C GLY A 41 -4.28 -10.28 12.05
N SER A 42 -5.31 -9.69 12.63
CA SER A 42 -6.66 -10.28 12.67
C SER A 42 -7.35 -10.18 11.31
N LEU A 43 -7.25 -9.04 10.61
CA LEU A 43 -7.86 -8.84 9.29
C LEU A 43 -7.28 -9.78 8.22
N LEU A 44 -5.97 -10.03 8.22
CA LEU A 44 -5.32 -10.85 7.19
C LEU A 44 -5.32 -12.35 7.47
N SER A 45 -5.51 -12.77 8.73
CA SER A 45 -5.52 -14.19 9.10
C SER A 45 -6.88 -14.87 8.89
N GLY A 46 -7.95 -14.11 8.65
CA GLY A 46 -9.32 -14.63 8.58
C GLY A 46 -9.87 -15.06 9.94
N SER A 47 -9.25 -14.62 11.05
CA SER A 47 -9.64 -14.97 12.42
C SER A 47 -10.84 -14.18 12.96
N ILE A 48 -11.28 -13.14 12.24
CA ILE A 48 -12.39 -12.26 12.62
C ILE A 48 -13.31 -12.00 11.44
N ASP A 49 -14.54 -11.57 11.74
CA ASP A 49 -15.49 -11.10 10.73
C ASP A 49 -15.04 -9.77 10.13
N VAL A 50 -14.43 -9.82 8.94
CA VAL A 50 -13.89 -8.64 8.25
C VAL A 50 -14.97 -7.57 8.03
N ALA A 51 -16.21 -7.94 7.73
CA ALA A 51 -17.28 -6.96 7.48
C ALA A 51 -17.58 -6.08 8.69
N LYS A 52 -17.36 -6.61 9.91
CA LYS A 52 -17.54 -5.89 11.17
C LYS A 52 -16.35 -4.99 11.52
N TYR A 53 -15.12 -5.43 11.26
CA TYR A 53 -13.92 -4.75 11.77
C TYR A 53 -13.20 -3.87 10.73
N LEU A 54 -13.37 -4.13 9.43
CA LEU A 54 -12.80 -3.31 8.37
C LEU A 54 -13.25 -1.83 8.43
N PRO A 55 -14.52 -1.50 8.71
CA PRO A 55 -14.93 -0.09 8.85
C PRO A 55 -14.18 0.67 9.96
N ALA A 56 -13.85 -0.02 11.06
CA ALA A 56 -13.09 0.59 12.15
C ALA A 56 -11.63 0.87 11.75
N TYR A 57 -11.00 -0.05 11.00
CA TYR A 57 -9.68 0.17 10.40
C TYR A 57 -9.69 1.36 9.45
N GLU A 58 -10.67 1.42 8.53
CA GLU A 58 -10.76 2.50 7.55
C GLU A 58 -10.92 3.87 8.20
N ASN A 59 -11.77 3.99 9.23
CA ASN A 59 -11.96 5.23 9.96
C ASN A 59 -10.66 5.67 10.66
N LYS A 60 -10.02 4.74 11.39
CA LYS A 60 -8.74 5.03 12.06
C LYS A 60 -7.63 5.39 11.06
N ALA A 61 -7.58 4.73 9.91
CA ALA A 61 -6.61 5.04 8.87
C ALA A 61 -6.86 6.43 8.26
N LYS A 62 -8.12 6.79 7.99
CA LYS A 62 -8.50 8.14 7.53
C LYS A 62 -8.09 9.20 8.55
N ASP A 63 -8.38 8.99 9.84
CA ASP A 63 -7.98 9.89 10.92
C ASP A 63 -6.46 10.02 11.06
N ALA A 64 -5.72 8.93 10.79
CA ALA A 64 -4.26 8.90 10.76
C ALA A 64 -3.65 9.57 9.51
N GLY A 65 -4.48 10.06 8.58
CA GLY A 65 -4.02 10.79 7.39
C GLY A 65 -3.89 9.95 6.12
N LEU A 66 -4.58 8.81 6.02
CA LEU A 66 -4.57 7.94 4.83
C LEU A 66 -4.77 8.72 3.52
N LEU A 67 -5.74 9.64 3.48
CA LEU A 67 -6.05 10.39 2.26
C LEU A 67 -4.87 11.26 1.79
N LYS A 68 -4.13 11.88 2.71
CA LYS A 68 -2.93 12.66 2.36
C LYS A 68 -1.83 11.79 1.75
N VAL A 69 -1.66 10.58 2.29
CA VAL A 69 -0.67 9.62 1.76
C VAL A 69 -1.08 9.15 0.37
N ILE A 70 -2.37 8.88 0.15
CA ILE A 70 -2.91 8.52 -1.17
C ILE A 70 -2.67 9.66 -2.17
N ASP A 71 -2.97 10.91 -1.81
CA ASP A 71 -2.80 12.06 -2.70
C ASP A 71 -1.33 12.26 -3.11
N GLU A 72 -0.40 12.18 -2.15
CA GLU A 72 1.03 12.31 -2.44
C GLU A 72 1.55 11.11 -3.25
N MET A 73 1.08 9.89 -2.97
CA MET A 73 1.44 8.70 -3.76
C MET A 73 0.96 8.83 -5.20
N ASN A 74 -0.29 9.26 -5.43
CA ASN A 74 -0.84 9.50 -6.76
C ASN A 74 -0.03 10.54 -7.52
N LYS A 75 0.31 11.66 -6.88
CA LYS A 75 1.16 12.70 -7.48
C LYS A 75 2.53 12.15 -7.90
N GLN A 76 3.20 11.38 -7.04
CA GLN A 76 4.48 10.77 -7.38
C GLN A 76 4.36 9.72 -8.48
N TYR A 77 3.28 8.95 -8.46
CA TYR A 77 3.00 7.91 -9.45
C TYR A 77 2.72 8.49 -10.84
N GLU A 78 1.93 9.57 -10.94
CA GLU A 78 1.73 10.27 -12.21
C GLU A 78 3.04 10.91 -12.72
N ALA A 79 3.84 11.49 -11.82
CA ALA A 79 5.17 11.98 -12.20
C ALA A 79 6.09 10.85 -12.70
N PHE A 80 6.02 9.65 -12.12
CA PHE A 80 6.75 8.47 -12.58
C PHE A 80 6.28 8.01 -13.96
N LYS A 81 4.96 7.90 -14.18
CA LYS A 81 4.38 7.53 -15.48
C LYS A 81 4.75 8.51 -16.59
N SER A 82 4.81 9.80 -16.30
CA SER A 82 5.19 10.82 -17.30
C SER A 82 6.65 10.75 -17.75
N LYS A 83 7.51 10.04 -16.99
CA LYS A 83 8.94 9.87 -17.29
C LYS A 83 9.26 8.56 -18.02
N LYS A 84 8.26 7.71 -18.26
CA LYS A 84 8.38 6.53 -19.12
C LYS A 84 8.23 6.91 -20.58
#